data_AF-A0A926VKK2-F1
#
_entry.id   AF-A0A926VKK2-F1
#
_cell.length_a   1.000
_cell.length_b   1.000
_cell.length_c   1.000
_cell.angle_alpha   90.00
_cell.angle_beta   90.00
_cell.angle_gamma   90.00
#
_symmetry.space_group_name_H-M   'P 1'
#
loop_
_entity.id
_entity.type
_entity.pdbx_description
1 polymer ?
#
loop_
_entity_poly.entity_id
_entity_poly.type
_entity_poly.pdbx_seq_one_letter_code
_entity_poly.pdbx_strand_id
1 'polypeptide(L)' 'MVSLFAPAQIEMFSEAVMGTVEKTISQNQPGRVKCLGSYWPARFYHSNCDVIVFIDEVVKVVGRQGITMLVVPVSSIKTD' A
#
# COMPACT_ATOMS: atom_id res chain seq x y z
N MET A 1 -12.05 25.90 17.92
CA MET A 1 -10.79 25.50 17.24
C MET A 1 -11.18 24.44 16.22
N VAL A 2 -11.32 24.80 14.95
CA VAL A 2 -11.80 23.87 13.92
C VAL A 2 -10.60 23.06 13.43
N SER A 3 -10.61 21.74 13.64
CA SER A 3 -9.61 20.87 13.02
C SER A 3 -9.83 20.89 11.52
N LEU A 4 -8.97 21.62 10.79
CA LEU A 4 -9.06 21.81 9.33
C LEU A 4 -8.71 20.55 8.52
N PHE A 5 -8.28 19.47 9.18
CA PHE A 5 -7.90 18.23 8.53
C PHE A 5 -8.62 17.06 9.22
N ALA A 6 -9.80 16.71 8.70
CA ALA A 6 -10.34 15.39 8.96
C ALA A 6 -9.33 14.35 8.44
N PRO A 7 -9.03 13.27 9.19
CA PRO A 7 -8.19 12.21 8.68
C PRO A 7 -8.78 11.69 7.38
N ALA A 8 -7.94 11.54 6.35
CA ALA A 8 -8.40 11.04 5.06
C ALA A 8 -9.06 9.66 5.25
N GLN A 9 -10.30 9.53 4.78
CA GLN A 9 -11.05 8.28 4.84
C GLN A 9 -10.40 7.25 3.91
N ILE A 10 -10.52 5.98 4.29
CA ILE A 10 -10.09 4.87 3.44
C ILE A 10 -11.16 4.63 2.38
N GLU A 11 -10.74 4.64 1.13
CA GLU A 11 -11.56 4.28 -0.03
C GLU A 11 -11.05 2.95 -0.59
N MET A 12 -11.84 1.89 -0.45
CA MET A 12 -11.54 0.59 -1.03
C MET A 12 -11.89 0.58 -2.52
N PHE A 13 -11.04 -0.06 -3.32
CA PHE A 13 -11.37 -0.33 -4.70
C PHE A 13 -12.29 -1.54 -4.79
N SER A 14 -13.20 -1.55 -5.78
CA SER A 14 -14.08 -2.69 -6.04
C SER A 14 -13.30 -3.95 -6.42
N GLU A 15 -12.17 -3.76 -7.10
CA GLU A 15 -11.22 -4.81 -7.45
C GLU A 15 -9.80 -4.33 -7.14
N ALA A 16 -8.96 -5.26 -6.66
CA ALA A 16 -7.57 -4.95 -6.39
C ALA A 16 -6.80 -4.72 -7.70
N VAL A 17 -5.97 -3.69 -7.72
CA VAL A 17 -5.12 -3.35 -8.87
C VAL A 17 -3.71 -3.86 -8.61
N MET A 18 -3.06 -4.47 -9.60
CA MET A 18 -1.65 -4.84 -9.45
C MET A 18 -0.75 -3.60 -9.50
N GLY A 19 0.21 -3.53 -8.59
CA GLY A 19 1.23 -2.50 -8.57
C GLY A 19 2.62 -3.10 -8.42
N THR A 20 3.61 -2.48 -9.07
CA THR A 20 5.03 -2.83 -8.91
C THR A 20 5.64 -1.93 -7.85
N VAL A 21 6.42 -2.48 -6.93
CA VAL A 21 7.10 -1.71 -5.89
C VAL A 21 8.30 -0.98 -6.49
N GLU A 22 8.34 0.34 -6.29
CA GLU A 22 9.41 1.22 -6.76
C GLU A 22 10.30 1.69 -5.61
N LYS A 23 9.78 1.64 -4.38
CA LYS A 23 10.54 1.83 -3.14
C LYS A 23 10.02 0.85 -2.11
N THR A 24 10.95 0.11 -1.50
CA THR A 24 10.69 -0.92 -0.49
C THR A 24 9.60 -0.52 0.50
N ILE A 25 8.70 -1.46 0.77
CA ILE A 25 7.60 -1.30 1.72
C ILE A 25 7.84 -2.30 2.86
N SER A 26 7.82 -1.82 4.09
CA SER A 26 7.83 -2.65 5.29
C SER A 26 6.84 -2.11 6.33
N GLN A 27 6.62 -2.83 7.42
CA GLN A 27 5.73 -2.42 8.50
C GLN A 27 5.96 -0.98 8.99
N ASN A 28 7.24 -0.60 9.14
CA ASN A 28 7.63 0.69 9.69
C ASN A 28 8.11 1.68 8.62
N GLN A 29 8.07 1.28 7.34
CA GLN A 29 8.55 2.09 6.24
C GLN A 29 7.53 2.11 5.10
N PRO A 30 6.80 3.23 4.94
CA PRO A 30 6.05 3.48 3.72
C PRO A 30 7.01 3.52 2.52
N GLY A 31 6.58 2.90 1.43
CA GLY A 31 7.32 2.86 0.18
C GLY A 31 6.57 3.57 -0.94
N ARG A 32 6.78 3.09 -2.17
CA ARG A 32 6.16 3.63 -3.38
C ARG A 32 5.81 2.49 -4.32
N VAL A 33 4.67 2.60 -4.98
CA VAL A 33 4.27 1.68 -6.04
C VAL A 33 4.03 2.42 -7.35
N LYS A 34 4.24 1.73 -8.46
CA LYS A 34 3.77 2.11 -9.77
C LYS A 34 2.50 1.31 -10.08
N CYS A 35 1.38 2.00 -10.21
CA CYS A 35 0.09 1.42 -10.58
C CYS A 35 -0.76 2.49 -11.27
N LEU A 36 -1.72 2.06 -12.10
CA LEU A 36 -2.59 2.98 -12.86
C LEU A 36 -1.79 4.04 -13.66
N GLY A 37 -0.63 3.65 -14.20
CA GLY A 37 0.23 4.51 -15.02
C GLY A 37 1.00 5.60 -14.27
N SER A 38 0.96 5.65 -12.93
CA SER A 38 1.64 6.68 -12.14
C SER A 38 2.32 6.11 -10.88
N TYR A 39 3.09 6.95 -10.20
CA TYR A 39 3.86 6.62 -9.01
C TYR A 39 3.18 7.16 -7.75
N TRP A 40 2.88 6.28 -6.80
CA TRP A 40 2.10 6.62 -5.61
C TRP A 40 2.83 6.24 -4.32
N PRO A 41 2.75 7.07 -3.27
CA PRO A 41 3.17 6.62 -1.94
C PRO A 41 2.32 5.43 -1.52
N ALA A 42 2.93 4.44 -0.87
CA ALA A 42 2.26 3.21 -0.51
C ALA A 42 2.63 2.74 0.89
N ARG A 43 1.67 2.11 1.57
CA ARG A 43 1.89 1.41 2.84
C ARG A 43 1.03 0.15 2.88
N PHE A 44 1.38 -0.78 3.74
CA PHE A 44 0.50 -1.91 3.98
C PHE A 44 -0.85 -1.46 4.52
N TYR A 45 -1.90 -2.13 4.04
CA TYR A 45 -3.24 -1.93 4.57
C TYR A 45 -3.31 -2.36 6.05
N HIS A 46 -2.71 -3.51 6.37
CA HIS A 46 -2.58 -4.01 7.74
C HIS A 46 -1.21 -3.64 8.32
N SER A 47 -1.21 -3.01 9.50
CA SER A 47 0.00 -2.52 10.19
C SER A 47 0.80 -3.62 10.90
N ASN A 48 0.35 -4.87 10.88
CA ASN A 48 1.00 -6.04 11.47
C ASN A 48 1.55 -7.00 10.39
N CYS A 49 1.92 -6.46 9.23
CA CYS A 49 2.55 -7.25 8.18
C CYS A 49 4.06 -7.30 8.40
N ASP A 50 4.59 -8.42 8.92
CA ASP A 50 6.03 -8.65 9.12
C ASP A 50 6.80 -8.90 7.81
N VAL A 51 6.13 -8.67 6.66
CA VAL A 51 6.72 -8.84 5.33
C VAL A 51 7.42 -7.56 4.92
N ILE A 52 8.59 -7.72 4.28
CA ILE A 52 9.24 -6.66 3.52
C ILE A 52 9.02 -6.97 2.05
N VAL A 53 8.46 -6.02 1.31
CA VAL A 53 8.33 -6.12 -0.15
C VAL A 53 9.35 -5.19 -0.79
N PHE A 54 10.23 -5.78 -1.60
CA PHE A 54 11.36 -5.10 -2.23
C PHE A 54 10.97 -4.47 -3.57
N ILE A 55 11.89 -3.66 -4.11
CA ILE A 55 11.76 -3.06 -5.43
C ILE A 55 11.53 -4.17 -6.49
N ASP A 56 10.74 -3.85 -7.51
CA ASP A 56 10.31 -4.71 -8.61
C ASP A 56 9.35 -5.86 -8.24
N GLU A 57 9.09 -6.10 -6.95
CA GLU A 57 8.06 -7.06 -6.54
C GLU A 57 6.64 -6.53 -6.78
N VAL A 58 5.70 -7.45 -6.97
CA VAL A 58 4.29 -7.12 -7.25
C VAL A 58 3.46 -7.18 -5.96
N VAL A 59 2.61 -6.17 -5.78
CA VAL A 59 1.62 -6.09 -4.70
C VAL A 59 0.22 -5.90 -5.27
N LYS A 60 -0.79 -6.25 -4.47
CA LYS A 60 -2.18 -5.87 -4.73
C LYS A 60 -2.47 -4.55 -4.03
N VAL A 61 -2.88 -3.54 -4.79
CA VAL A 61 -3.41 -2.26 -4.30
C VAL A 61 -4.91 -2.42 -4.09
N VAL A 62 -5.34 -2.40 -2.83
CA VAL A 62 -6.73 -2.71 -2.44
C VAL A 62 -7.57 -1.46 -2.19
N GLY A 63 -6.93 -0.29 -2.11
CA GLY A 63 -7.60 0.98 -1.89
C GLY A 63 -6.60 2.09 -1.66
N ARG A 64 -7.11 3.23 -1.18
CA ARG A 64 -6.29 4.40 -0.86
C ARG A 64 -6.76 5.10 0.41
N GLN A 65 -5.85 5.82 1.03
CA GLN A 65 -6.12 6.79 2.08
C GLN A 65 -5.56 8.15 1.63
N GLY A 66 -6.42 9.04 1.16
CA GLY A 66 -5.98 10.27 0.48
C GLY A 66 -5.17 9.94 -0.78
N ILE A 67 -3.88 10.30 -0.80
CA ILE A 67 -2.96 9.99 -1.92
C ILE A 67 -2.13 8.72 -1.69
N THR A 68 -2.24 8.08 -0.53
CA THR A 68 -1.47 6.89 -0.18
C THR A 68 -2.20 5.62 -0.58
N MET A 69 -1.58 4.81 -1.42
CA MET A 69 -2.09 3.50 -1.81
C MET A 69 -1.93 2.50 -0.66
N LEU A 70 -2.99 1.73 -0.42
CA LEU A 70 -3.03 0.66 0.58
C LEU A 70 -2.78 -0.66 -0.14
N VAL A 71 -1.75 -1.38 0.28
CA VAL A 71 -1.29 -2.58 -0.43
C VAL A 71 -1.28 -3.83 0.45
N VAL A 72 -1.37 -4.98 -0.19
CA VAL A 72 -1.13 -6.30 0.41
C VAL A 72 -0.15 -7.10 -0.46
N PRO A 73 0.76 -7.90 0.14
CA PRO A 73 1.65 -8.78 -0.63
C PRO A 73 0.86 -9.79 -1.47
N VAL A 74 1.36 -10.12 -2.67
CA VAL A 74 0.77 -11.18 -3.51
C VAL A 74 0.99 -12.57 -2.88
N SER A 75 2.13 -12.78 -2.22
CA SER A 75 2.53 -14.01 -1.54
C SER A 75 2.20 -13.94 -0.03
N SER A 76 0.96 -14.27 0.34
CA SER A 76 0.59 -14.45 1.76
C SER A 76 0.82 -15.89 2.24
N ILE A 77 1.97 -16.50 1.96
CA ILE A 77 2.34 -17.81 2.54
C ILE A 77 3.86 -17.87 2.79
N LYS A 78 4.26 -17.66 4.04
CA LYS A 78 5.33 -18.44 4.68
C LYS A 78 4.74 -18.97 5.98
N THR A 79 4.13 -20.15 5.89
CA THR A 79 3.91 -21.00 7.05
C THR A 79 5.23 -21.75 7.22
N ASP A 80 5.96 -21.45 8.29
CA ASP A 80 7.00 -22.36 8.83
C ASP A 80 6.35 -23.68 9.29
#